data_AF-A0A8X6NSZ6-F1
#
_entry.id   AF-A0A8X6NSZ6-F1
#
_cell.length_a   1.000
_cell.length_b   1.000
_cell.length_c   1.000
_cell.angle_alpha   90.00
_cell.angle_beta   90.00
_cell.angle_gamma   90.00
#
_symmetry.space_group_name_H-M   'P 1'
#
loop_
_entity.id
_entity.type
_entity.pdbx_description
1 polymer ?
#
loop_
_entity_poly.entity_id
_entity_poly.type
_entity_poly.pdbx_seq_one_letter_code
_entity_poly.pdbx_strand_id
1 'polypeptide(L)'
;MTFTRVQNFCEINTNNPPLAPPRFLYIANPAVHLNIDISKGILQFLDIFFDDNLLEMIVAETNNQYVDRNTRNSNLHRNNRTNKWEPTTKNEIQVFITLNILQGIVKNPDVEHY
;
A
#
# COMPACT_ATOMS: atom_id res chain seq x y z
N MET A 1 -11.69 -23.71 -21.47
CA MET A 1 -10.28 -23.28 -21.31
C MET A 1 -9.85 -23.63 -19.91
N THR A 2 -9.00 -24.65 -19.77
CA THR A 2 -8.52 -25.16 -18.48
C THR A 2 -7.17 -24.50 -18.15
N PHE A 3 -7.11 -23.77 -17.03
CA PHE A 3 -5.84 -23.27 -16.49
C PHE A 3 -5.09 -24.43 -15.83
N THR A 4 -4.04 -24.93 -16.48
CA THR A 4 -3.12 -25.90 -15.88
C THR A 4 -2.19 -25.19 -14.89
N ARG A 5 -2.21 -25.64 -13.63
CA ARG A 5 -1.33 -25.15 -12.57
C ARG A 5 0.10 -25.63 -12.84
N VAL A 6 0.98 -24.73 -13.28
CA VAL A 6 2.40 -25.00 -13.63
C VAL A 6 3.33 -24.73 -12.43
N GLN A 7 2.97 -25.17 -11.24
CA GLN A 7 3.88 -25.12 -10.09
C GLN A 7 3.85 -26.45 -9.35
N ASN A 8 4.86 -27.27 -9.66
CA ASN A 8 5.19 -28.45 -8.90
C ASN A 8 6.29 -28.06 -7.91
N PHE A 9 5.96 -28.13 -6.63
CA PHE A 9 6.95 -28.00 -5.57
C PHE A 9 7.68 -29.34 -5.44
N CYS A 10 9.01 -29.32 -5.39
CA CYS A 10 9.83 -30.50 -5.15
C CYS A 10 10.68 -30.31 -3.89
N GLU A 11 10.85 -31.39 -3.14
CA GLU A 11 11.71 -31.43 -1.96
C GLU A 11 13.18 -31.37 -2.41
N ILE A 12 13.96 -30.47 -1.81
CA ILE A 12 15.35 -30.24 -2.20
C ILE A 12 16.24 -31.27 -1.49
N ASN A 13 16.87 -32.16 -2.26
CA ASN A 13 17.88 -33.06 -1.72
C ASN A 13 19.18 -32.28 -1.45
N THR A 14 19.59 -32.17 -0.18
CA THR A 14 20.78 -31.43 0.23
C THR A 14 22.10 -32.13 -0.10
N ASN A 15 22.08 -33.45 -0.28
CA ASN A 15 23.26 -34.24 -0.64
C ASN A 15 23.51 -34.27 -2.16
N ASN A 16 22.49 -33.95 -2.96
CA ASN A 16 22.58 -33.83 -4.41
C ASN A 16 21.60 -32.73 -4.90
N PRO A 17 21.95 -31.45 -4.72
CA PRO A 17 21.08 -30.35 -5.11
C PRO A 17 20.90 -30.32 -6.63
N PRO A 18 19.70 -29.98 -7.13
CA PRO A 18 19.50 -29.78 -8.56
C PRO A 18 20.38 -28.64 -9.07
N LEU A 19 20.80 -28.71 -10.33
CA LEU A 19 21.53 -27.64 -10.98
C LEU A 19 20.76 -26.32 -10.85
N ALA A 20 21.47 -25.24 -10.51
CA ALA A 20 20.86 -23.93 -10.39
C ALA A 20 20.10 -23.59 -11.69
N PRO A 21 18.88 -23.04 -11.59
CA PRO A 21 18.15 -22.64 -12.77
C PRO A 21 18.99 -21.65 -13.59
N PRO A 22 18.93 -21.70 -14.92
CA PRO A 22 19.62 -20.74 -15.76
C PRO A 22 19.20 -19.33 -15.36
N ARG A 23 20.17 -18.42 -15.22
CA ARG A 23 19.87 -17.00 -14.99
C ARG A 23 19.10 -16.49 -16.21
N PHE A 24 17.81 -16.19 -16.01
CA PHE A 24 17.02 -15.53 -17.03
C PHE A 24 17.61 -14.14 -17.25
N LEU A 25 18.17 -13.91 -18.43
CA LEU A 25 18.61 -12.59 -18.83
C LEU A 25 17.36 -11.73 -19.02
N TYR A 26 17.24 -10.63 -18.29
CA TYR A 26 16.22 -9.62 -18.61
C TYR A 26 16.66 -8.92 -19.90
N ILE A 27 16.10 -9.34 -21.04
CA ILE A 27 16.44 -8.82 -22.39
C ILE A 27 15.57 -7.60 -22.74
N ALA A 28 14.58 -7.27 -21.92
CA ALA A 28 13.75 -6.11 -22.17
C ALA A 28 14.52 -4.82 -21.84
N ASN A 29 14.24 -3.76 -22.61
CA ASN A 29 14.72 -2.43 -22.26
C ASN A 29 13.94 -1.95 -21.03
N PRO A 30 14.61 -1.66 -19.90
CA PRO A 30 13.95 -1.04 -18.76
C PRO A 30 13.49 0.36 -19.19
N ALA A 31 12.19 0.52 -19.42
CA ALA A 31 11.60 1.78 -19.80
C ALA A 31 10.32 2.01 -18.98
N VAL A 32 10.18 3.23 -18.47
CA VAL A 32 8.94 3.71 -17.85
C VAL A 32 8.00 4.10 -18.99
N HIS A 33 7.03 3.25 -19.29
CA HIS A 33 5.99 3.51 -20.29
C HIS A 33 4.84 4.34 -19.71
N LEU A 34 5.15 5.43 -18.99
CA LEU A 34 4.16 6.35 -18.47
C LEU A 34 4.10 7.58 -19.37
N ASN A 35 2.90 7.93 -19.82
CA ASN A 35 2.68 9.17 -20.57
C ASN A 35 2.58 10.33 -19.57
N ILE A 36 3.73 10.76 -19.04
CA ILE A 36 3.82 11.85 -18.07
C ILE A 36 4.06 13.15 -18.83
N ASP A 37 3.13 14.08 -18.69
CA ASP A 37 3.31 15.43 -19.18
C ASP A 37 4.03 16.23 -18.10
N ILE A 38 5.36 16.29 -18.21
CA ILE A 38 6.23 16.98 -17.24
C ILE A 38 5.84 18.47 -17.10
N SER A 39 5.20 19.06 -18.13
CA SER A 39 4.72 20.44 -18.07
C SER A 39 3.59 20.65 -17.07
N LYS A 40 2.86 19.59 -16.71
CA LYS A 40 1.80 19.59 -15.69
C LYS A 40 2.32 19.39 -14.26
N GLY A 41 3.63 19.25 -14.09
CA GLY A 41 4.30 19.29 -12.80
C GLY A 41 4.44 17.94 -12.10
N ILE A 42 5.19 17.96 -10.99
CA ILE A 42 5.62 16.74 -10.27
C ILE A 42 4.47 16.02 -9.55
N LEU A 43 3.34 16.70 -9.35
CA LEU A 43 2.15 16.11 -8.71
C LEU A 43 1.53 14.99 -9.56
N GLN A 44 1.72 15.00 -10.87
CA GLN A 44 1.24 13.91 -11.73
C GLN A 44 1.80 12.55 -11.34
N PHE A 45 3.03 12.50 -10.83
CA PHE A 45 3.59 11.23 -10.35
C PHE A 45 2.80 10.72 -9.16
N LEU A 46 2.38 11.60 -8.26
CA LEU A 46 1.55 11.22 -7.11
C LEU A 46 0.21 10.65 -7.60
N ASP A 47 -0.44 11.31 -8.56
CA ASP A 47 -1.74 10.89 -9.09
C ASP A 47 -1.68 9.56 -9.86
N ILE A 48 -0.54 9.23 -10.47
CA ILE A 48 -0.32 7.94 -11.14
C ILE A 48 -0.26 6.79 -10.13
N PHE A 49 0.38 7.00 -8.98
CA PHE A 49 0.51 5.97 -7.95
C PHE A 49 -0.69 5.92 -6.99
N PHE A 50 -1.32 7.07 -6.76
CA PHE A 50 -2.48 7.25 -5.88
C PHE A 50 -3.67 7.74 -6.71
N ASP A 51 -4.16 6.86 -7.58
CA ASP A 51 -5.33 7.16 -8.40
C ASP A 51 -6.60 7.27 -7.54
N ASP A 52 -7.62 7.88 -8.13
CA ASP A 52 -8.89 8.10 -7.44
C ASP A 52 -9.52 6.80 -6.94
N ASN A 53 -9.40 5.71 -7.70
CA ASN A 53 -9.94 4.42 -7.31
C ASN A 53 -9.25 3.84 -6.07
N LEU A 54 -7.92 3.88 -6.02
CA LEU A 54 -7.16 3.45 -4.85
C LEU A 54 -7.50 4.29 -3.63
N LEU A 55 -7.58 5.61 -3.79
CA LEU A 55 -7.91 6.51 -2.68
C LEU A 55 -9.32 6.25 -2.14
N GLU A 56 -10.32 6.08 -3.01
CA GLU A 56 -11.68 5.74 -2.61
C GLU A 56 -11.74 4.35 -1.94
N MET A 57 -10.97 3.37 -2.43
CA MET A 57 -10.88 2.06 -1.79
C MET A 57 -10.30 2.17 -0.36
N ILE A 58 -9.27 2.98 -0.15
CA ILE A 58 -8.69 3.22 1.18
C ILE A 58 -9.71 3.88 2.10
N VAL A 59 -10.43 4.89 1.61
CA VAL A 59 -11.51 5.56 2.36
C VAL A 59 -12.60 4.56 2.75
N ALA A 60 -13.07 3.77 1.80
CA ALA A 60 -14.12 2.77 2.02
C ALA A 60 -13.68 1.75 3.08
N GLU A 61 -12.49 1.17 2.94
CA GLU A 61 -11.99 0.15 3.89
C GLU A 61 -11.75 0.74 5.28
N THR A 62 -11.19 1.95 5.37
CA THR A 62 -10.95 2.63 6.65
C THR A 62 -12.27 2.91 7.39
N ASN A 63 -13.28 3.39 6.66
CA ASN A 63 -14.60 3.65 7.22
C ASN A 63 -15.37 2.36 7.54
N ASN A 64 -15.21 1.31 6.74
CA ASN A 64 -15.86 0.02 6.97
C ASN A 64 -15.34 -0.66 8.25
N GLN A 65 -14.02 -0.63 8.49
CA GLN A 65 -13.43 -1.13 9.73
C GLN A 65 -14.00 -0.43 10.98
N TYR A 66 -14.40 0.83 10.87
CA TYR A 66 -15.05 1.53 11.98
C TYR A 66 -16.47 0.98 12.25
N VAL A 67 -17.28 0.80 11.21
CA VAL A 67 -18.63 0.23 11.34
C VAL A 67 -18.57 -1.16 11.98
N ASP A 68 -17.62 -2.00 11.53
CA ASP A 68 -17.39 -3.34 12.10
C ASP A 68 -16.94 -3.30 13.56
N ARG A 69 -16.08 -2.34 13.94
CA ARG A 69 -15.60 -2.21 15.32
C ARG A 69 -16.68 -1.67 16.26
N ASN A 70 -17.51 -0.74 15.81
CA ASN A 70 -18.60 -0.21 16.63
C ASN A 70 -19.75 -1.21 16.80
N THR A 71 -20.11 -1.95 15.75
CA THR A 71 -21.15 -2.98 15.84
C THR A 71 -20.76 -4.13 16.78
N ARG A 72 -19.48 -4.51 16.81
CA ARG A 72 -18.97 -5.55 17.72
C ARG A 72 -18.78 -5.09 19.17
N ASN A 73 -18.66 -3.78 19.41
CA ASN A 73 -18.39 -3.22 20.74
C ASN A 73 -19.56 -2.34 21.23
N SER A 74 -20.77 -2.91 21.33
CA SER A 74 -21.95 -2.19 21.84
C SER A 74 -21.84 -1.71 23.31
N ASN A 75 -20.79 -2.11 24.05
CA ASN A 75 -20.57 -1.81 25.46
C ASN A 75 -19.34 -0.92 25.71
N LEU A 76 -19.00 0.00 24.80
CA LEU A 76 -17.86 0.88 25.00
C LEU A 76 -18.14 1.93 26.09
N HIS A 77 -17.21 2.03 27.05
CA HIS A 77 -17.25 3.06 28.09
C HIS A 77 -17.38 4.46 27.46
N ARG A 78 -18.15 5.36 28.11
CA ARG A 78 -18.50 6.71 27.59
C ARG A 78 -17.30 7.51 27.06
N ASN A 79 -16.12 7.32 27.65
CA ASN A 79 -14.88 8.02 27.29
C ASN A 79 -14.01 7.28 26.26
N ASN A 80 -14.49 6.24 25.58
CA ASN A 80 -13.69 5.55 24.58
C ASN A 80 -13.43 6.46 23.36
N ARG A 81 -12.21 6.41 22.81
CA ARG A 81 -11.79 7.20 21.64
C ARG A 81 -12.59 6.83 20.40
N THR A 82 -13.08 5.59 20.30
CA THR A 82 -13.97 5.14 19.24
C THR A 82 -15.31 5.89 19.22
N ASN A 83 -15.78 6.44 20.35
CA ASN A 83 -17.02 7.22 20.40
C ASN A 83 -16.88 8.62 19.78
N LYS A 84 -15.66 9.06 19.47
CA LYS A 84 -15.35 10.35 18.84
C LYS A 84 -14.87 10.21 17.39
N TRP A 85 -14.88 8.99 16.86
CA TRP A 85 -14.36 8.71 15.54
C TRP A 85 -15.39 9.12 14.48
N GLU A 86 -14.93 9.90 13.50
CA GLU A 86 -15.72 10.34 12.36
C GLU A 86 -15.23 9.62 11.09
N PRO A 87 -16.11 9.35 10.11
CA PRO A 87 -15.70 8.80 8.83
C PRO A 87 -14.68 9.70 8.14
N THR A 88 -13.63 9.10 7.60
CA THR A 88 -12.60 9.85 6.89
C THR A 88 -13.03 10.15 5.46
N THR A 89 -12.47 11.21 4.89
CA THR A 89 -12.69 11.63 3.50
C THR A 89 -11.46 11.38 2.64
N LYS A 90 -11.65 11.37 1.31
CA LYS A 90 -10.56 11.30 0.35
C LYS A 90 -9.50 12.39 0.57
N ASN A 91 -9.93 13.63 0.81
CA ASN A 91 -9.01 14.74 1.06
C ASN A 91 -8.15 14.51 2.32
N GLU A 92 -8.74 13.98 3.39
CA GLU A 92 -7.99 13.64 4.61
C GLU A 92 -6.97 12.54 4.36
N ILE A 93 -7.32 11.50 3.59
CA ILE A 93 -6.38 10.45 3.20
C ILE A 93 -5.24 11.01 2.34
N GLN A 94 -5.54 11.92 1.40
CA GLN A 94 -4.51 12.58 0.58
C GLN A 94 -3.55 13.42 1.44
N VAL A 95 -4.09 14.18 2.41
CA VAL A 95 -3.27 14.94 3.37
C VAL A 95 -2.42 14.00 4.22
N PHE A 96 -3.00 12.90 4.72
CA PHE A 96 -2.30 11.89 5.49
C PHE A 96 -1.14 11.28 4.70
N ILE A 97 -1.34 10.88 3.45
CA ILE A 97 -0.29 10.34 2.58
C ILE A 97 0.82 11.39 2.36
N THR A 98 0.44 12.64 2.08
CA THR A 98 1.39 13.74 1.89
C THR A 98 2.25 13.97 3.13
N LEU A 99 1.66 13.90 4.32
CA LEU A 99 2.38 14.01 5.59
C LEU A 99 3.36 12.84 5.81
N ASN A 100 3.01 11.62 5.39
CA ASN A 100 3.93 10.48 5.49
C ASN A 100 5.13 10.64 4.54
N ILE A 101 4.89 11.13 3.32
CA ILE A 101 5.99 11.45 2.38
C ILE A 101 6.89 12.53 2.97
N LEU A 102 6.31 13.58 3.54
CA LEU A 102 7.05 14.67 4.17
C LEU A 102 7.92 14.17 5.34
N GLN A 103 7.40 13.27 6.17
CA GLN A 103 8.18 12.63 7.26
C GLN A 103 9.34 11.76 6.76
N GLY A 104 9.24 11.20 5.56
CA GLY A 104 10.36 10.49 4.93
C GLY A 104 11.44 11.43 4.40
N ILE A 105 11.08 12.66 4.04
CA ILE A 105 12.00 13.69 3.53
C ILE A 105 12.66 14.44 4.69
N VAL A 106 11.85 14.89 5.64
CA VAL A 106 12.30 15.58 6.84
C VAL A 106 12.74 14.52 7.83
N LYS A 107 14.06 14.38 8.05
CA LYS A 107 14.58 13.56 9.15
C LYS A 107 14.03 14.10 10.46
N ASN A 108 12.97 13.49 10.97
CA ASN A 108 12.51 13.77 12.32
C ASN A 108 13.62 13.36 13.30
N PRO A 109 13.84 14.14 14.37
CA PRO A 109 14.76 13.73 15.42
C PRO A 109 14.28 12.38 15.98
N ASP A 110 15.22 11.49 16.25
CA ASP A 110 14.93 10.20 16.87
C ASP A 110 14.16 10.42 18.19
N VAL A 111 13.36 9.42 18.57
CA VAL A 111 12.53 9.46 19.78
C VAL A 111 13.35 9.76 21.04
N GLU A 112 14.68 9.55 21.01
CA GLU A 112 15.62 9.91 22.09
C GLU A 112 15.80 11.42 22.33
N HIS A 113 15.14 12.28 21.56
CA HIS A 113 15.16 13.74 21.74
C HIS A 113 13.81 14.33 22.22
N TYR A 114 12.86 13.49 22.62
CA TYR A 114 11.60 13.87 23.29
C TYR A 114 11.56 13.39 24.74
#